data_AF-A0A1H8W288-F1
#
_entry.id   AF-A0A1H8W288-F1
#
_cell.length_a   1.000
_cell.length_b   1.000
_cell.length_c   1.000
_cell.angle_alpha   90.00
_cell.angle_beta   90.00
_cell.angle_gamma   90.00
#
_symmetry.space_group_name_H-M   'P 1'
#
loop_
_entity.id
_entity.type
_entity.pdbx_description
1 polymer ?
#
loop_
_entity_poly.entity_id
_entity_poly.type
_entity_poly.pdbx_seq_one_letter_code
_entity_poly.pdbx_strand_id
1 'polypeptide(L)' 'MSAGTTTTRNWESPETCPFCGGELTDGGAGFIDHIDDHPSCQNEFDDWRSMVASDMSGEWGG' A
#
# COMPACT_ATOMS: atom_id res chain seq x y z
N MET A 1 11.69 19.20 -8.98
CA MET A 1 11.47 17.93 -9.72
C MET A 1 11.98 16.81 -8.84
N SER A 2 11.11 16.16 -8.09
CA SER A 2 11.48 14.94 -7.37
C SER A 2 10.46 13.89 -7.77
N ALA A 3 10.89 13.00 -8.65
CA ALA A 3 10.19 11.76 -8.93
C ALA A 3 10.20 10.98 -7.62
N GLY A 4 9.09 11.06 -6.86
CA GLY A 4 8.78 10.05 -5.87
C GLY A 4 8.90 8.71 -6.58
N THR A 5 9.71 7.81 -6.05
CA THR A 5 9.87 6.48 -6.62
C THR A 5 8.52 5.78 -6.53
N THR A 6 7.71 5.94 -7.58
CA THR A 6 6.52 5.15 -7.80
C THR A 6 7.03 3.73 -8.05
N THR A 7 7.32 3.00 -6.97
CA THR A 7 7.10 1.55 -6.99
C THR A 7 5.66 1.44 -7.46
N THR A 8 5.47 1.01 -8.71
CA THR A 8 4.16 0.81 -9.36
C THR A 8 3.40 -0.25 -8.58
N ARG A 9 2.89 0.14 -7.41
CA ARG A 9 1.92 -0.63 -6.65
C ARG A 9 0.62 -0.49 -7.41
N ASN A 10 0.08 -1.62 -7.85
CA ASN A 10 -1.15 -1.65 -8.63
C ASN A 10 -2.34 -1.45 -7.69
N TRP A 11 -2.69 -0.18 -7.43
CA TRP A 11 -3.89 0.20 -6.69
C TRP A 11 -5.14 0.28 -7.58
N GLU A 12 -5.00 0.05 -8.89
CA GLU A 12 -6.09 0.11 -9.86
C GLU A 12 -6.89 -1.21 -9.89
N SER A 13 -6.30 -2.29 -9.37
CA SER A 13 -6.92 -3.62 -9.29
C SER A 13 -7.31 -3.96 -7.84
N PRO A 14 -8.58 -3.75 -7.43
CA PRO A 14 -9.03 -4.08 -6.08
C PRO A 14 -9.02 -5.59 -5.80
N GLU A 15 -9.01 -6.41 -6.85
CA GLU A 15 -8.89 -7.87 -6.80
C GLU A 15 -7.44 -8.36 -6.71
N THR A 16 -6.45 -7.46 -6.57
CA THR A 16 -5.03 -7.85 -6.55
C THR A 16 -4.27 -7.09 -5.47
N CYS A 17 -3.43 -7.82 -4.73
CA CYS A 17 -2.59 -7.24 -3.69
C CYS A 17 -1.52 -6.34 -4.34
N PRO A 18 -1.46 -5.05 -3.97
CA PRO A 18 -0.53 -4.09 -4.58
C PRO A 18 0.94 -4.34 -4.21
N PHE A 19 1.21 -5.21 -3.24
CA PHE A 19 2.56 -5.53 -2.74
C PHE A 19 3.12 -6.81 -3.35
N CYS A 20 2.36 -7.91 -3.29
CA CYS A 20 2.81 -9.22 -3.76
C CYS A 20 2.19 -9.66 -5.09
N GLY A 21 1.15 -8.95 -5.58
CA GLY A 21 0.40 -9.35 -6.78
C GLY A 21 -0.56 -10.53 -6.57
N GLY A 22 -0.78 -10.95 -5.32
CA GLY A 22 -1.70 -12.05 -4.99
C GLY A 22 -3.17 -11.69 -5.25
N GLU A 23 -3.99 -12.69 -5.54
CA GLU A 23 -5.43 -12.49 -5.76
C GLU A 23 -6.13 -12.17 -4.44
N LEU A 24 -7.00 -11.16 -4.46
CA LEU A 24 -7.78 -10.72 -3.31
C LEU A 24 -9.27 -10.89 -3.60
N THR A 25 -10.05 -11.16 -2.56
CA THR A 25 -11.51 -11.15 -2.69
C THR A 25 -12.06 -9.74 -2.97
N ASP A 26 -11.46 -8.72 -2.35
CA ASP A 26 -11.78 -7.30 -2.52
C ASP A 26 -10.68 -6.42 -1.89
N GLY A 27 -10.55 -5.18 -2.36
CA GLY A 27 -9.55 -4.21 -1.89
C GLY A 27 -9.78 -3.68 -0.48
N GLY A 28 -10.90 -4.02 0.17
CA GLY A 28 -11.21 -3.74 1.55
C GLY A 28 -10.88 -4.91 2.48
N ALA A 29 -11.90 -5.66 2.90
CA ALA A 29 -11.73 -6.73 3.89
C ALA A 29 -10.83 -7.87 3.40
N GLY A 30 -10.88 -8.20 2.09
CA GLY A 30 -10.02 -9.22 1.49
C GLY A 30 -8.54 -8.84 1.51
N PHE A 31 -8.23 -7.56 1.32
CA PHE A 31 -6.87 -7.04 1.50
C PHE A 31 -6.39 -7.16 2.95
N ILE A 32 -7.23 -6.79 3.94
CA ILE A 32 -6.87 -6.87 5.37
C ILE A 32 -6.63 -8.32 5.81
N ASP A 33 -7.47 -9.25 5.40
CA ASP A 33 -7.29 -10.69 5.64
C ASP A 33 -5.98 -11.21 5.02
N HIS A 34 -5.70 -10.81 3.78
CA HIS A 34 -4.49 -11.20 3.08
C HIS A 34 -3.21 -10.68 3.75
N ILE A 35 -3.16 -9.44 4.23
CA ILE A 35 -1.96 -8.93 4.92
C ILE A 35 -1.78 -9.54 6.31
N ASP A 36 -2.86 -10.00 6.97
CA ASP A 36 -2.79 -10.72 8.26
C ASP A 36 -2.17 -12.12 8.09
N ASP A 37 -2.56 -12.85 7.03
CA ASP A 37 -1.99 -14.16 6.69
C ASP A 37 -0.55 -14.07 6.15
N HIS A 38 -0.22 -12.96 5.45
CA HIS A 38 1.07 -12.76 4.80
C HIS A 38 1.94 -11.68 5.49
N PRO A 39 2.83 -12.04 6.44
CA PRO A 39 3.60 -11.08 7.23
C PRO A 39 4.53 -10.19 6.38
N SER A 40 4.97 -10.67 5.22
CA SER A 40 5.74 -9.86 4.27
C SER A 40 4.91 -8.69 3.71
N CYS A 41 3.64 -8.94 3.36
CA CYS A 41 2.72 -7.90 2.88
C CYS A 41 2.37 -6.92 4.01
N GLN A 42 2.23 -7.41 5.25
CA GLN A 42 1.99 -6.57 6.42
C GLN A 42 3.11 -5.55 6.66
N ASN A 43 4.37 -6.00 6.59
CA ASN A 43 5.52 -5.12 6.80
C ASN A 43 5.60 -4.04 5.72
N GLU A 44 5.41 -4.41 4.46
CA GLU A 44 5.38 -3.45 3.34
C GLU A 44 4.21 -2.47 3.45
N PHE A 45 3.07 -2.91 3.97
CA PHE A 45 1.92 -2.05 4.23
C PHE A 45 2.18 -1.03 5.33
N ASP A 46 2.83 -1.44 6.43
CA ASP A 46 3.20 -0.53 7.52
C ASP A 46 4.22 0.52 7.07
N ASP A 47 5.24 0.10 6.33
CA ASP A 47 6.24 0.99 5.74
C ASP A 47 5.60 1.99 4.77
N TRP A 48 4.76 1.50 3.85
CA TRP A 48 3.99 2.37 2.95
C TRP A 48 3.10 3.35 3.71
N ARG A 49 2.40 2.91 4.76
CA ARG A 49 1.54 3.78 5.57
C ARG A 49 2.37 4.87 6.25
N SER A 50 3.56 4.53 6.76
CA SER A 50 4.50 5.49 7.33
C SER A 50 4.95 6.54 6.30
N MET A 51 5.31 6.09 5.09
CA MET A 51 5.66 6.98 3.97
C MET A 51 4.50 7.89 3.57
N VAL A 52 3.28 7.36 3.42
CA VAL A 52 2.09 8.14 3.08
C VAL A 52 1.71 9.11 4.20
N ALA A 53 1.80 8.70 5.46
CA ALA A 53 1.57 9.60 6.58
C ALA A 53 2.59 10.74 6.61
N SER A 54 3.85 10.44 6.29
CA SER A 54 4.92 11.44 6.15
C SER A 54 4.68 12.38 4.97
N ASP A 55 4.24 11.86 3.82
CA ASP A 55 3.91 12.61 2.61
C ASP A 55 2.70 13.54 2.83
N MET A 56 1.62 13.02 3.41
CA MET A 56 0.44 13.81 3.78
C MET A 56 0.74 14.88 4.84
N SER A 57 1.69 14.61 5.75
CA SER A 57 2.10 15.58 6.78
C SER A 57 3.07 16.65 6.25
N GLY A 58 3.65 16.44 5.06
CA GLY A 58 4.69 17.30 4.51
C GLY A 58 4.20 18.48 3.64
N GLU A 59 3.01 18.39 3.02
CA GLU A 59 2.58 19.35 2.00
C GLU A 59 1.37 20.25 2.35
N TRP A 60 0.86 20.24 3.59
CA TRP A 60 -0.24 21.13 4.01
C TRP A 60 0.12 22.04 5.19
N GLY A 61 1.37 22.47 5.27
CA GLY A 61 1.87 23.37 6.30
C GLY A 61 2.75 24.48 5.74
N GLY A 62 2.17 25.45 5.02
CA GLY A 62 2.85 26.70 4.66
C GLY A 62 2.48 27.27 3.30
#